data_AF-A0A7S4C3F4-F1
#
_entry.id   AF-A0A7S4C3F4-F1
#
_cell.length_a   1.000
_cell.length_b   1.000
_cell.length_c   1.000
_cell.angle_alpha   90.00
_cell.angle_beta   90.00
_cell.angle_gamma   90.00
#
_symmetry.space_group_name_H-M   'P 1'
#
loop_
_entity.id
_entity.type
_entity.pdbx_description
1 polymer ?
#
loop_
_entity_poly.entity_id
_entity_poly.type
_entity_poly.pdbx_seq_one_letter_code
_entity_poly.pdbx_strand_id
1 'polypeptide(L)'
;GLRARFIQMWRKVASRLRGLDMIAGYEVLSEPRVRDDAAASRVSDFYALACAAIAEVDAATPCIVGPAPFYDRTRLESVLLSRANVIYHFNFFAPKGYAQGGDSTRRYPGMMPCCEAHDKSRQLCCEGKCCDKQVSADARLIEAELAPPLAFASRHRVPVLLDQWGVSRNAGPGREAYLQDMLEALQRHRLGWAYWQ
;
A
#
# COMPACT_ATOMS: atom_id res chain seq x y z
N GLY A 1 -16.64 -4.00 24.23
CA GLY A 1 -15.96 -5.06 23.43
C GLY A 1 -14.58 -4.60 22.97
N LEU A 2 -13.79 -5.49 22.33
CA LEU A 2 -12.42 -5.19 21.88
C LEU A 2 -12.35 -3.97 20.94
N ARG A 3 -13.25 -3.87 19.97
CA ARG A 3 -13.36 -2.73 19.03
C ARG A 3 -13.44 -1.38 19.75
N ALA A 4 -14.34 -1.25 20.72
CA ALA A 4 -14.51 -0.01 21.49
C ALA A 4 -13.25 0.35 22.30
N ARG A 5 -12.57 -0.64 22.89
CA ARG A 5 -11.31 -0.41 23.61
C ARG A 5 -10.19 0.07 22.68
N PHE A 6 -10.12 -0.48 21.45
CA PHE A 6 -9.15 -0.04 20.44
C PHE A 6 -9.40 1.42 20.04
N ILE A 7 -10.65 1.79 19.76
CA ILE A 7 -11.02 3.18 19.44
C ILE A 7 -10.68 4.11 20.61
N GLN A 8 -10.98 3.70 21.84
CA GLN A 8 -10.65 4.47 23.04
C GLN A 8 -9.14 4.65 23.24
N MET A 9 -8.34 3.64 22.91
CA MET A 9 -6.87 3.74 22.91
C MET A 9 -6.41 4.79 21.89
N TRP A 10 -6.93 4.78 20.66
CA TRP A 10 -6.58 5.78 19.65
C TRP A 10 -6.89 7.21 20.09
N ARG A 11 -8.06 7.44 20.71
CA ARG A 11 -8.38 8.75 21.30
C ARG A 11 -7.38 9.17 22.37
N LYS A 12 -6.90 8.23 23.21
CA LYS A 12 -5.87 8.53 24.22
C LYS A 12 -4.52 8.86 23.60
N VAL A 13 -4.08 8.09 22.60
CA VAL A 13 -2.82 8.33 21.88
C VAL A 13 -2.83 9.69 21.19
N ALA A 14 -3.87 9.97 20.39
CA ALA A 14 -4.00 11.24 19.68
C ALA A 14 -4.05 12.44 20.64
N SER A 15 -4.82 12.34 21.74
CA SER A 15 -4.87 13.40 22.76
C SER A 15 -3.49 13.69 23.37
N ARG A 16 -2.68 12.65 23.60
CA ARG A 16 -1.35 12.78 24.20
C ARG A 16 -0.30 13.37 23.25
N LEU A 17 -0.45 13.11 21.95
CA LEU A 17 0.50 13.48 20.90
C LEU A 17 0.08 14.75 20.14
N ARG A 18 -1.15 15.23 20.33
CA ARG A 18 -1.68 16.44 19.69
C ARG A 18 -0.74 17.62 19.84
N GLY A 19 -0.49 18.30 18.73
CA GLY A 19 0.30 19.53 18.68
C GLY A 19 1.82 19.30 18.68
N LEU A 20 2.27 18.05 18.71
CA LEU A 20 3.66 17.72 18.41
C LEU A 20 3.86 17.80 16.88
N ASP A 21 4.77 18.67 16.46
CA ASP A 21 5.14 18.90 15.06
C ASP A 21 5.78 17.67 14.39
N MET A 22 6.36 16.76 15.16
CA MET A 22 7.00 15.54 14.67
C MET A 22 6.02 14.41 14.29
N ILE A 23 4.71 14.59 14.46
CA ILE A 23 3.71 13.56 14.16
C ILE A 23 3.02 13.87 12.82
N ALA A 24 3.40 13.14 11.77
CA ALA A 24 2.85 13.33 10.43
C ALA A 24 1.45 12.71 10.23
N GLY A 25 1.05 11.76 11.06
CA GLY A 25 -0.25 11.08 10.96
C GLY A 25 -0.36 9.88 11.91
N TYR A 26 -1.57 9.33 12.03
CA TYR A 26 -1.86 8.15 12.85
C TYR A 26 -2.31 6.95 12.00
N GLU A 27 -1.44 5.95 11.82
CA GLU A 27 -1.78 4.68 11.16
C GLU A 27 -2.66 3.82 12.06
N VAL A 28 -3.95 3.74 11.73
CA VAL A 28 -4.97 3.24 12.65
C VAL A 28 -4.92 1.72 12.88
N LEU A 29 -4.55 0.96 11.84
CA LEU A 29 -4.45 -0.51 11.90
C LEU A 29 -3.55 -1.00 10.78
N SER A 30 -2.40 -1.58 11.17
CA SER A 30 -1.42 -2.13 10.25
C SER A 30 -1.87 -3.44 9.59
N GLU A 31 -1.64 -3.54 8.27
CA GLU A 31 -1.86 -4.71 7.41
C GLU A 31 -3.07 -5.57 7.78
N PRO A 32 -4.30 -5.03 7.73
CA PRO A 32 -5.49 -5.78 8.11
C PRO A 32 -5.61 -7.05 7.26
N ARG A 33 -5.89 -8.18 7.93
CA ARG A 33 -6.14 -9.47 7.29
C ARG A 33 -7.59 -9.83 7.45
N VAL A 34 -8.22 -10.21 6.34
CA VAL A 34 -9.62 -10.58 6.28
C VAL A 34 -9.76 -11.96 5.65
N ARG A 35 -10.77 -12.71 6.07
CA ARG A 35 -11.05 -14.06 5.53
C ARG A 35 -11.85 -14.00 4.22
N ASP A 36 -12.61 -12.93 4.01
CA ASP A 36 -13.49 -12.70 2.87
C ASP A 36 -13.72 -11.19 2.65
N ASP A 37 -14.37 -10.83 1.54
CA ASP A 37 -14.65 -9.42 1.20
C ASP A 37 -15.68 -8.78 2.15
N ALA A 38 -16.61 -9.57 2.73
CA ALA A 38 -17.55 -9.07 3.73
C ALA A 38 -16.84 -8.64 5.03
N ALA A 39 -15.66 -9.20 5.31
CA ALA A 39 -14.78 -8.76 6.38
C ALA A 39 -13.99 -7.49 6.02
N ALA A 40 -13.81 -7.16 4.73
CA ALA A 40 -13.15 -5.92 4.31
C ALA A 40 -14.02 -4.68 4.61
N SER A 41 -15.34 -4.75 4.46
CA SER A 41 -16.23 -3.64 4.86
C SER A 41 -16.13 -3.33 6.35
N ARG A 42 -15.98 -4.35 7.20
CA ARG A 42 -15.77 -4.18 8.65
C ARG A 42 -14.48 -3.44 8.99
N VAL A 43 -13.46 -3.54 8.13
CA VAL A 43 -12.20 -2.79 8.27
C VAL A 43 -12.46 -1.30 7.97
N SER A 44 -13.17 -0.99 6.90
CA SER A 44 -13.56 0.39 6.56
C SER A 44 -14.44 1.03 7.66
N ASP A 45 -15.44 0.30 8.16
CA ASP A 45 -16.27 0.77 9.28
C ASP A 45 -15.45 1.02 10.55
N PHE A 46 -14.42 0.19 10.79
CA PHE A 46 -13.53 0.39 11.93
C PHE A 46 -12.71 1.66 11.75
N TYR A 47 -12.15 1.88 10.56
CA TYR A 47 -11.44 3.10 10.24
C TYR A 47 -12.30 4.34 10.39
N ALA A 48 -13.54 4.34 9.89
CA ALA A 48 -14.45 5.47 10.03
C ALA A 48 -14.64 5.89 11.50
N LEU A 49 -14.89 4.92 12.38
CA LEU A 49 -15.09 5.17 13.82
C LEU A 49 -13.79 5.60 14.53
N ALA A 50 -12.68 4.93 14.25
CA ALA A 50 -11.40 5.24 14.89
C ALA A 50 -10.89 6.62 14.48
N CYS A 51 -10.96 6.95 13.18
CA CYS A 51 -10.59 8.27 12.68
C CYS A 51 -11.50 9.37 13.28
N ALA A 52 -12.78 9.06 13.53
CA ALA A 52 -13.70 10.03 14.15
C ALA A 52 -13.28 10.31 15.58
N ALA A 53 -13.01 9.27 16.37
CA ALA A 53 -12.54 9.40 17.74
C ALA A 53 -11.19 10.13 17.87
N ILE A 54 -10.29 9.97 16.88
CA ILE A 54 -9.04 10.73 16.79
C ILE A 54 -9.34 12.21 16.54
N ALA A 55 -10.15 12.53 15.52
CA ALA A 55 -10.44 13.91 15.16
C ALA A 55 -11.22 14.69 16.24
N GLU A 56 -11.96 14.01 17.12
CA GLU A 56 -12.59 14.64 18.27
C GLU A 56 -11.58 15.25 19.26
N VAL A 57 -10.33 14.78 19.27
CA VAL A 57 -9.28 15.30 20.17
C VAL A 57 -8.16 16.01 19.41
N ASP A 58 -7.85 15.57 18.20
CA ASP A 58 -6.79 16.08 17.32
C ASP A 58 -7.28 16.04 15.86
N ALA A 59 -7.93 17.11 15.42
CA ALA A 59 -8.44 17.23 14.05
C ALA A 59 -7.36 17.63 13.03
N ALA A 60 -6.22 18.13 13.49
CA ALA A 60 -5.15 18.64 12.63
C ALA A 60 -4.29 17.51 12.06
N THR A 61 -3.96 16.51 12.88
CA THR A 61 -3.15 15.37 12.47
C THR A 61 -3.99 14.37 11.64
N PRO A 62 -3.57 14.00 10.41
CA PRO A 62 -4.34 13.09 9.57
C PRO A 62 -4.40 11.69 10.17
N CYS A 63 -5.52 11.01 9.91
CA CYS A 63 -5.57 9.57 10.08
C CYS A 63 -5.02 8.88 8.84
N ILE A 64 -4.41 7.72 9.04
CA ILE A 64 -3.83 6.94 7.97
C ILE A 64 -4.45 5.54 7.98
N VAL A 65 -4.92 5.10 6.80
CA VAL A 65 -5.70 3.87 6.63
C VAL A 65 -5.25 3.13 5.38
N GLY A 66 -5.36 1.81 5.35
CA GLY A 66 -5.00 1.02 4.16
C GLY A 66 -5.89 -0.21 3.98
N PRO A 67 -6.06 -0.71 2.75
CA PRO A 67 -7.02 -1.76 2.46
C PRO A 67 -6.56 -3.12 2.95
N ALA A 68 -7.54 -3.98 3.23
CA ALA A 68 -7.28 -5.41 3.40
C ALA A 68 -7.29 -6.13 2.04
N PRO A 69 -6.50 -7.20 1.88
CA PRO A 69 -5.48 -7.67 2.80
C PRO A 69 -4.12 -6.96 2.57
N PHE A 70 -3.33 -6.73 3.62
CA PHE A 70 -1.92 -6.30 3.48
C PHE A 70 -1.69 -5.00 2.70
N TYR A 71 -2.56 -4.01 2.87
CA TYR A 71 -2.47 -2.74 2.15
C TYR A 71 -2.40 -2.94 0.63
N ASP A 72 -3.26 -3.82 0.13
CA ASP A 72 -3.34 -4.13 -1.29
C ASP A 72 -3.55 -2.88 -2.15
N ARG A 73 -2.52 -2.51 -2.93
CA ARG A 73 -2.55 -1.36 -3.86
C ARG A 73 -3.73 -1.35 -4.83
N THR A 74 -4.35 -2.50 -5.10
CA THR A 74 -5.47 -2.62 -6.02
C THR A 74 -6.84 -2.40 -5.36
N ARG A 75 -6.89 -2.23 -4.03
CA ARG A 75 -8.15 -2.25 -3.23
C ARG A 75 -8.43 -0.96 -2.45
N LEU A 76 -7.75 0.14 -2.76
CA LEU A 76 -7.90 1.42 -2.03
C LEU A 76 -9.34 1.93 -1.95
N GLU A 77 -10.15 1.69 -2.99
CA GLU A 77 -11.58 2.04 -3.00
C GLU A 77 -12.37 1.44 -1.83
N SER A 78 -11.97 0.26 -1.35
CA SER A 78 -12.67 -0.44 -0.26
C SER A 78 -12.55 0.25 1.10
N VAL A 79 -11.60 1.18 1.25
CA VAL A 79 -11.35 1.91 2.49
C VAL A 79 -11.53 3.42 2.35
N LEU A 80 -12.05 3.90 1.21
CA LEU A 80 -12.37 5.31 1.03
C LEU A 80 -13.37 5.77 2.10
N LEU A 81 -13.00 6.81 2.86
CA LEU A 81 -13.84 7.37 3.91
C LEU A 81 -14.47 8.68 3.45
N SER A 82 -15.73 8.92 3.82
CA SER A 82 -16.48 10.15 3.55
C SER A 82 -16.08 11.31 4.49
N ARG A 83 -14.77 11.56 4.61
CA ARG A 83 -14.22 12.59 5.50
C ARG A 83 -12.92 13.18 4.95
N ALA A 84 -12.63 14.40 5.36
CA ALA A 84 -11.35 15.06 5.10
C ALA A 84 -10.24 14.55 6.06
N ASN A 85 -9.01 14.94 5.76
CA ASN A 85 -7.80 14.70 6.54
C ASN A 85 -7.47 13.21 6.75
N VAL A 86 -7.47 12.45 5.65
CA VAL A 86 -7.11 11.02 5.61
C VAL A 86 -6.03 10.80 4.55
N ILE A 87 -5.00 10.04 4.91
CA ILE A 87 -3.96 9.53 4.01
C ILE A 87 -4.21 8.04 3.80
N TYR A 88 -4.04 7.57 2.56
CA TYR A 88 -4.30 6.18 2.18
C TYR A 88 -3.01 5.41 1.91
N HIS A 89 -2.79 4.32 2.63
CA HIS A 89 -1.61 3.44 2.52
C HIS A 89 -1.80 2.35 1.48
N PHE A 90 -0.71 2.02 0.79
CA PHE A 90 -0.57 0.77 0.05
C PHE A 90 0.86 0.21 0.15
N ASN A 91 1.00 -1.09 -0.08
CA ASN A 91 2.30 -1.79 -0.15
C ASN A 91 2.67 -2.14 -1.60
N PHE A 92 3.97 -2.14 -1.89
CA PHE A 92 4.52 -2.43 -3.22
C PHE A 92 5.68 -3.42 -3.13
N PHE A 93 5.48 -4.61 -3.70
CA PHE A 93 6.52 -5.64 -3.85
C PHE A 93 6.43 -6.31 -5.21
N ALA A 94 5.96 -5.65 -6.26
CA ALA A 94 5.90 -6.27 -7.60
C ALA A 94 7.27 -6.15 -8.31
N PRO A 95 7.77 -7.20 -8.99
CA PRO A 95 7.32 -8.60 -8.96
C PRO A 95 7.57 -9.28 -7.62
N LYS A 96 6.55 -9.95 -7.04
CA LYS A 96 6.62 -10.46 -5.66
C LYS A 96 7.71 -11.50 -5.44
N GLY A 97 7.84 -12.47 -6.35
CA GLY A 97 8.84 -13.53 -6.24
C GLY A 97 10.28 -12.98 -6.25
N TYR A 98 10.53 -11.93 -7.03
CA TYR A 98 11.81 -11.24 -7.07
C TYR A 98 11.99 -10.33 -5.84
N ALA A 99 11.10 -9.36 -5.62
CA ALA A 99 11.25 -8.34 -4.60
C ALA A 99 11.32 -8.92 -3.18
N GLN A 100 10.58 -10.00 -2.89
CA GLN A 100 10.63 -10.65 -1.57
C GLN A 100 11.72 -11.74 -1.46
N GLY A 101 12.46 -12.03 -2.54
CA GLY A 101 13.49 -13.07 -2.55
C GLY A 101 12.94 -14.49 -2.41
N GLY A 102 11.72 -14.74 -2.91
CA GLY A 102 11.10 -16.06 -2.93
C GLY A 102 11.69 -16.98 -4.01
N ASP A 103 12.32 -16.41 -5.04
CA ASP A 103 13.02 -17.12 -6.11
C ASP A 103 14.29 -16.37 -6.51
N SER A 104 15.45 -16.87 -6.07
CA SER A 104 16.76 -16.28 -6.33
C SER A 104 17.23 -16.46 -7.79
N THR A 105 16.53 -17.25 -8.59
CA THR A 105 16.82 -17.39 -10.03
C THR A 105 16.21 -16.26 -10.85
N ARG A 106 15.24 -15.53 -10.30
CA ARG A 106 14.64 -14.35 -10.95
C ARG A 106 15.61 -13.18 -10.96
N ARG A 107 15.57 -12.41 -12.04
CA ARG A 107 16.44 -11.24 -12.22
C ARG A 107 15.61 -10.01 -12.57
N TYR A 108 16.16 -8.84 -12.24
CA TYR A 108 15.64 -7.54 -12.68
C TYR A 108 16.76 -6.67 -13.31
N PRO A 109 16.53 -5.93 -14.40
CA PRO A 109 15.44 -6.19 -15.32
C PRO A 109 15.59 -7.59 -15.95
N GLY A 110 14.47 -8.19 -16.36
CA GLY A 110 14.45 -9.54 -16.92
C GLY A 110 13.10 -9.95 -17.50
N MET A 111 13.04 -11.15 -18.09
CA MET A 111 11.78 -11.74 -18.54
C MET A 111 11.19 -12.61 -17.44
N MET A 112 9.89 -12.47 -17.21
CA MET A 112 9.15 -13.25 -16.21
C MET A 112 7.77 -13.65 -16.75
N PRO A 113 7.20 -14.79 -16.29
CA PRO A 113 5.78 -15.07 -16.47
C PRO A 113 4.92 -13.88 -16.04
N CYS A 114 3.94 -13.48 -16.85
CA CYS A 114 3.11 -12.31 -16.52
C CYS A 114 2.45 -12.44 -15.13
N CYS A 115 1.96 -13.64 -14.80
CA CYS A 115 1.32 -13.86 -13.52
C CYS A 115 2.26 -13.63 -12.33
N GLU A 116 3.57 -13.83 -12.49
CA GLU A 116 4.58 -13.53 -11.47
C GLU A 116 4.99 -12.05 -11.49
N ALA A 117 5.06 -11.47 -12.69
CA ALA A 117 5.45 -10.08 -12.90
C ALA A 117 4.43 -9.10 -12.27
N HIS A 118 3.13 -9.33 -12.53
CA HIS A 118 2.04 -8.46 -12.10
C HIS A 118 1.33 -8.93 -10.82
N ASP A 119 1.46 -10.21 -10.42
CA ASP A 119 0.85 -10.81 -9.23
C ASP A 119 -0.65 -10.47 -9.10
N LYS A 120 -0.96 -9.46 -8.28
CA LYS A 120 -2.30 -8.95 -8.00
C LYS A 120 -2.98 -8.23 -9.17
N SER A 121 -2.21 -7.82 -10.18
CA SER A 121 -2.69 -7.05 -11.33
C SER A 121 -2.59 -7.84 -12.64
N ARG A 122 -2.67 -9.19 -12.60
CA ARG A 122 -2.55 -10.05 -13.80
C ARG A 122 -3.46 -9.65 -14.97
N GLN A 123 -4.59 -9.01 -14.67
CA GLN A 123 -5.51 -8.45 -15.67
C GLN A 123 -4.87 -7.38 -16.57
N LEU A 124 -3.75 -6.78 -16.17
CA LEU A 124 -2.96 -5.87 -17.00
C LEU A 124 -2.38 -6.58 -18.24
N CYS A 125 -2.27 -7.92 -18.23
CA CYS A 125 -1.80 -8.68 -19.38
C CYS A 125 -2.87 -9.48 -20.11
N CYS A 126 -3.85 -10.00 -19.38
CA CYS A 126 -4.70 -11.10 -19.86
C CYS A 126 -6.01 -11.24 -19.07
N GLU A 127 -7.03 -11.82 -19.71
CA GLU A 127 -8.17 -12.41 -19.02
C GLU A 127 -7.93 -13.94 -18.89
N GLY A 128 -7.82 -14.45 -17.65
CA GLY A 128 -7.66 -15.89 -17.39
C GLY A 128 -6.24 -16.34 -17.03
N LYS A 129 -5.83 -17.53 -17.50
CA LYS A 129 -4.51 -18.11 -17.20
C LYS A 129 -3.46 -17.53 -18.15
N CYS A 130 -2.50 -16.75 -17.64
CA CYS A 130 -1.41 -16.18 -18.45
C CYS A 130 0.00 -16.34 -17.87
N CYS A 131 0.23 -17.43 -17.13
CA CYS A 131 1.60 -17.74 -16.73
C CYS A 131 2.50 -18.15 -17.91
N ASP A 132 1.93 -18.51 -19.06
CA ASP A 132 2.73 -18.87 -20.25
C ASP A 132 3.28 -17.66 -21.01
N LYS A 133 2.68 -16.47 -20.81
CA LYS A 133 3.13 -15.23 -21.45
C LYS A 133 4.31 -14.65 -20.69
N GLN A 134 5.44 -14.52 -21.37
CA GLN A 134 6.62 -13.80 -20.84
C GLN A 134 6.46 -12.29 -21.06
N VAL A 135 6.75 -11.51 -20.03
CA VAL A 135 6.77 -10.04 -20.08
C VAL A 135 8.07 -9.52 -19.46
N SER A 136 8.44 -8.30 -19.84
CA SER A 136 9.59 -7.62 -19.25
C SER A 136 9.24 -7.10 -17.85
N ALA A 137 9.95 -7.59 -16.84
CA ALA A 137 10.02 -6.97 -15.52
C ALA A 137 11.12 -5.90 -15.58
N ASP A 138 10.72 -4.66 -15.86
CA ASP A 138 11.57 -3.47 -15.95
C ASP A 138 10.83 -2.25 -15.38
N ALA A 139 11.36 -1.03 -15.53
CA ALA A 139 10.73 0.19 -15.04
C ALA A 139 9.26 0.37 -15.48
N ARG A 140 8.87 -0.13 -16.66
CA ARG A 140 7.47 -0.03 -17.15
C ARG A 140 6.53 -0.88 -16.34
N LEU A 141 7.01 -2.00 -15.80
CA LEU A 141 6.22 -2.82 -14.87
C LEU A 141 5.95 -2.05 -13.57
N ILE A 142 6.97 -1.37 -13.04
CA ILE A 142 6.80 -0.54 -11.83
C ILE A 142 5.73 0.54 -12.07
N GLU A 143 5.82 1.25 -13.18
CA GLU A 143 4.82 2.26 -13.58
C GLU A 143 3.41 1.68 -13.69
N ALA A 144 3.26 0.53 -14.37
CA ALA A 144 1.98 -0.14 -14.51
C ALA A 144 1.39 -0.56 -13.16
N GLU A 145 2.23 -0.98 -12.21
CA GLU A 145 1.80 -1.40 -10.88
C GLU A 145 1.53 -0.26 -9.91
N LEU A 146 2.11 0.92 -10.14
CA LEU A 146 1.77 2.16 -9.42
C LEU A 146 0.51 2.84 -9.97
N ALA A 147 0.08 2.50 -11.20
CA ALA A 147 -1.08 3.14 -11.81
C ALA A 147 -2.37 3.04 -10.97
N PRO A 148 -2.74 1.90 -10.35
CA PRO A 148 -3.95 1.82 -9.53
C PRO A 148 -4.00 2.80 -8.34
N PRO A 149 -3.00 2.87 -7.44
CA PRO A 149 -3.02 3.84 -6.35
C PRO A 149 -2.95 5.30 -6.82
N LEU A 150 -2.21 5.59 -7.90
CA LEU A 150 -2.15 6.94 -8.47
C LEU A 150 -3.50 7.36 -9.07
N ALA A 151 -4.20 6.46 -9.76
CA ALA A 151 -5.53 6.71 -10.30
C ALA A 151 -6.55 6.93 -9.17
N PHE A 152 -6.46 6.16 -8.08
CA PHE A 152 -7.29 6.37 -6.88
C PHE A 152 -7.07 7.79 -6.30
N ALA A 153 -5.81 8.17 -6.09
CA ALA A 153 -5.45 9.48 -5.55
C ALA A 153 -5.98 10.62 -6.43
N SER A 154 -5.81 10.50 -7.75
CA SER A 154 -6.30 11.50 -8.71
C SER A 154 -7.82 11.58 -8.76
N ARG A 155 -8.52 10.43 -8.78
CA ARG A 155 -9.98 10.37 -8.89
C ARG A 155 -10.66 11.00 -7.68
N HIS A 156 -10.17 10.70 -6.48
CA HIS A 156 -10.78 11.16 -5.23
C HIS A 156 -10.14 12.42 -4.66
N ARG A 157 -9.04 12.89 -5.27
CA ARG A 157 -8.26 14.05 -4.81
C ARG A 157 -7.79 13.89 -3.37
N VAL A 158 -7.25 12.71 -3.05
CA VAL A 158 -6.75 12.34 -1.72
C VAL A 158 -5.28 11.94 -1.79
N PRO A 159 -4.49 12.18 -0.73
CA PRO A 159 -3.11 11.74 -0.68
C PRO A 159 -3.01 10.22 -0.49
N VAL A 160 -2.01 9.63 -1.14
CA VAL A 160 -1.59 8.24 -0.94
C VAL A 160 -0.14 8.21 -0.44
N LEU A 161 0.18 7.22 0.38
CA LEU A 161 1.53 6.95 0.88
C LEU A 161 1.90 5.50 0.60
N LEU A 162 3.11 5.27 0.09
CA LEU A 162 3.66 3.93 -0.06
C LEU A 162 4.27 3.50 1.27
N ASP A 163 3.54 2.69 2.02
CA ASP A 163 3.90 2.29 3.38
C ASP A 163 5.12 1.37 3.39
N GLN A 164 5.08 0.31 2.57
CA GLN A 164 6.19 -0.63 2.49
C GLN A 164 6.52 -0.96 1.05
N TRP A 165 7.80 -0.81 0.73
CA TRP A 165 8.41 -1.32 -0.48
C TRP A 165 9.87 -1.66 -0.22
N GLY A 166 10.44 -2.51 -1.07
CA GLY A 166 11.86 -2.80 -1.02
C GLY A 166 12.21 -4.06 -1.79
N VAL A 167 13.49 -4.42 -1.71
CA VAL A 167 14.02 -5.65 -2.31
C VAL A 167 14.83 -6.43 -1.29
N SER A 168 14.48 -7.71 -1.14
CA SER A 168 15.13 -8.65 -0.24
C SER A 168 16.60 -8.81 -0.58
N ARG A 169 17.42 -9.06 0.45
CA ARG A 169 18.84 -9.42 0.26
C ARG A 169 19.01 -10.75 -0.49
N ASN A 170 17.98 -11.60 -0.47
CA ASN A 170 17.95 -12.90 -1.13
C ASN A 170 17.37 -12.83 -2.56
N ALA A 171 16.96 -11.65 -3.03
CA ALA A 171 16.55 -11.49 -4.42
C ALA A 171 17.72 -11.83 -5.36
N GLY A 172 17.41 -12.36 -6.54
CA GLY A 172 18.42 -12.66 -7.55
C GLY A 172 19.07 -11.40 -8.13
N PRO A 173 19.83 -11.53 -9.24
CA PRO A 173 20.58 -10.41 -9.81
C PRO A 173 19.67 -9.23 -10.17
N GLY A 174 20.11 -7.99 -9.90
CA GLY A 174 19.36 -6.80 -10.31
C GLY A 174 18.91 -5.82 -9.23
N ARG A 175 19.29 -6.05 -7.97
CA ARG A 175 18.72 -5.30 -6.83
C ARG A 175 18.93 -3.79 -6.95
N GLU A 176 20.11 -3.37 -7.38
CA GLU A 176 20.43 -1.95 -7.60
C GLU A 176 19.56 -1.33 -8.70
N ALA A 177 19.41 -1.99 -9.84
CA ALA A 177 18.53 -1.52 -10.92
C ALA A 177 17.07 -1.41 -10.47
N TYR A 178 16.58 -2.38 -9.69
CA TYR A 178 15.23 -2.32 -9.13
C TYR A 178 15.02 -1.15 -8.18
N LEU A 179 16.00 -0.92 -7.29
CA LEU A 179 15.97 0.21 -6.37
C LEU A 179 16.02 1.54 -7.13
N GLN A 180 16.85 1.64 -8.16
CA GLN A 180 16.94 2.84 -9.00
C GLN A 180 15.60 3.12 -9.70
N ASP A 181 15.03 2.14 -10.40
CA ASP A 181 13.77 2.31 -11.14
C ASP A 181 12.59 2.63 -10.19
N MET A 182 12.56 2.03 -9.00
CA MET A 182 11.58 2.39 -7.96
C MET A 182 11.77 3.83 -7.50
N LEU A 183 12.98 4.24 -7.12
CA LEU A 183 13.23 5.60 -6.65
C LEU A 183 12.89 6.64 -7.72
N GLU A 184 13.23 6.38 -8.98
CA GLU A 184 12.87 7.25 -10.11
C GLU A 184 11.35 7.36 -10.28
N ALA A 185 10.61 6.25 -10.20
CA ALA A 185 9.14 6.27 -10.28
C ALA A 185 8.52 7.04 -9.10
N LEU A 186 9.01 6.80 -7.87
CA LEU A 186 8.52 7.49 -6.67
C LEU A 186 8.78 9.01 -6.74
N GLN A 187 9.96 9.42 -7.23
CA GLN A 187 10.29 10.83 -7.44
C GLN A 187 9.42 11.46 -8.54
N ARG A 188 9.26 10.76 -9.68
CA ARG A 188 8.44 11.21 -10.82
C ARG A 188 6.99 11.51 -10.40
N HIS A 189 6.42 10.65 -9.57
CA HIS A 189 5.04 10.81 -9.07
C HIS A 189 4.95 11.60 -7.77
N ARG A 190 6.08 12.08 -7.24
CA ARG A 190 6.18 12.80 -5.95
C ARG A 190 5.50 12.04 -4.82
N LEU A 191 5.64 10.72 -4.82
CA LEU A 191 4.99 9.85 -3.85
C LEU A 191 5.81 9.83 -2.55
N GLY A 192 5.16 10.01 -1.41
CA GLY A 192 5.79 9.76 -0.11
C GLY A 192 5.93 8.25 0.13
N TRP A 193 7.01 7.82 0.77
CA TRP A 193 7.30 6.40 0.95
C TRP A 193 8.11 6.11 2.22
N ALA A 194 8.02 4.87 2.69
CA ALA A 194 8.95 4.29 3.65
C ALA A 194 9.56 2.99 3.10
N TYR A 195 10.89 2.86 3.21
CA TYR A 195 11.62 1.69 2.73
C TYR A 195 11.58 0.58 3.79
N TRP A 196 11.24 -0.64 3.36
CA TRP A 196 11.17 -1.82 4.22
C TRP A 196 12.48 -2.60 4.21
N GLN A 197 13.00 -2.91 5.40
CA GLN A 197 14.21 -3.72 5.61
C GLN A 197 13.91 -5.04 6.32
#